data_AF-A0A6J2JSH2-F1
#
_entry.id   AF-A0A6J2JSH2-F1
#
_cell.length_a   1.000
_cell.length_b   1.000
_cell.length_c   1.000
_cell.angle_alpha   90.00
_cell.angle_beta   90.00
_cell.angle_gamma   90.00
#
_symmetry.space_group_name_H-M   'P 1'
#
loop_
_entity.id
_entity.type
_entity.pdbx_description
1 polymer ?
#
loop_
_entity_poly.entity_id
_entity_poly.type
_entity_poly.pdbx_seq_one_letter_code
_entity_poly.pdbx_strand_id
1 'polypeptide(L)' 'MRISWIQKLVNKWPGKRAFGIYRFLPIFFLLGASLEFSMINWKVGEVNFYNTFKKRQARDLIEEKIKKYSVS' A
#
# COMPACT_ATOMS: atom_id res chain seq x y z
N MET A 1 -34.06 15.13 23.57
CA MET A 1 -32.71 15.30 22.97
C MET A 1 -32.24 13.94 22.44
N ARG A 2 -32.35 13.68 21.12
CA ARG A 2 -31.90 12.40 20.52
C ARG A 2 -30.38 12.37 20.57
N ILE A 3 -29.83 11.80 21.65
CA ILE A 3 -28.39 11.51 21.72
C ILE A 3 -28.10 10.49 20.63
N SER A 4 -27.42 10.96 19.59
CA SER A 4 -26.93 10.14 18.50
C SER A 4 -25.95 9.11 19.08
N TRP A 5 -26.08 7.86 18.65
CA TRP A 5 -25.18 6.75 18.97
C TRP A 5 -23.70 7.12 18.77
N ILE A 6 -23.42 8.00 17.81
CA ILE A 6 -22.10 8.57 17.51
C ILE A 6 -21.56 9.33 18.73
N GLN A 7 -22.38 10.16 19.40
CA GLN A 7 -21.94 10.89 20.60
C GLN A 7 -21.62 9.95 21.77
N LYS A 8 -22.35 8.83 21.92
CA LYS A 8 -22.02 7.84 22.96
C LYS A 8 -20.67 7.19 22.70
N LEU A 9 -20.39 6.80 21.45
CA LEU A 9 -19.10 6.25 21.04
C LEU A 9 -17.95 7.26 21.26
N VAL A 10 -18.14 8.50 20.82
CA VAL A 10 -17.14 9.56 20.97
C VAL A 10 -16.88 9.94 22.43
N ASN A 11 -17.89 9.84 23.31
CA ASN A 11 -17.72 10.08 24.75
C ASN A 11 -17.09 8.92 25.50
N LYS A 12 -17.21 7.68 24.99
CA LYS A 12 -16.57 6.49 25.56
C LYS A 12 -15.07 6.40 25.23
N TRP A 13 -14.58 7.26 24.34
CA TRP A 13 -13.19 7.26 23.91
C TRP A 13 -12.24 7.65 25.08
N PRO A 14 -11.28 6.79 25.45
CA PRO A 14 -10.31 7.09 26.50
C PRO A 14 -9.36 8.23 26.07
N GLY A 15 -8.92 9.06 27.01
CA GLY A 15 -8.07 10.22 26.71
C GLY A 15 -8.81 11.56 26.58
N LYS A 16 -10.14 11.60 26.74
CA LYS A 16 -10.90 12.88 26.80
C LYS A 16 -10.40 13.83 27.91
N ARG A 17 -9.92 13.30 29.04
CA ARG A 17 -9.37 14.11 30.15
C ARG A 17 -7.89 14.50 29.98
N ALA A 18 -7.07 13.64 29.35
CA ALA A 18 -5.63 13.86 29.23
C ALA A 18 -5.23 14.54 27.91
N PHE A 19 -5.90 14.20 26.80
CA PHE A 19 -5.60 14.70 25.46
C PHE A 19 -6.64 15.70 24.92
N GLY A 20 -7.78 15.89 25.61
CA GLY A 20 -8.77 16.90 25.26
C GLY A 20 -9.20 16.87 23.79
N ILE A 21 -8.93 17.97 23.07
CA ILE A 21 -9.22 18.13 21.63
C ILE A 21 -8.32 17.22 20.78
N TYR A 22 -7.09 16.94 21.23
CA TYR A 22 -6.06 16.16 20.51
C TYR A 22 -6.17 14.63 20.71
N ARG A 23 -7.25 14.13 21.31
CA ARG A 23 -7.46 12.67 21.54
C ARG A 23 -7.45 11.80 20.27
N PHE A 24 -7.65 12.39 19.11
CA PHE A 24 -7.61 11.70 17.82
C PHE A 24 -6.22 11.74 17.16
N LEU A 25 -5.30 12.56 17.67
CA LEU A 25 -3.94 12.71 17.13
C LEU A 25 -3.19 11.38 17.04
N PRO A 26 -3.23 10.47 18.04
CA PRO A 26 -2.56 9.18 17.92
C PRO A 26 -3.09 8.32 16.78
N ILE A 27 -4.37 8.46 16.42
CA ILE A 27 -4.99 7.70 15.32
C ILE A 27 -4.44 8.21 13.99
N PHE A 28 -4.38 9.53 13.79
CA PHE A 28 -3.81 10.11 12.58
C PHE A 28 -2.32 9.76 12.42
N PHE A 29 -1.57 9.71 13.52
CA PHE A 29 -0.19 9.25 13.51
C PHE A 29 -0.07 7.78 13.07
N LEU A 30 -0.86 6.89 13.67
CA LEU A 30 -0.89 5.48 13.29
C LEU A 30 -1.35 5.27 11.85
N LEU A 31 -2.32 6.05 11.37
CA LEU A 31 -2.77 6.02 9.98
C LEU A 31 -1.65 6.47 9.03
N GLY A 32 -0.93 7.54 9.36
CA GLY A 32 0.24 8.00 8.59
C GLY A 32 1.31 6.92 8.51
N ALA A 33 1.71 6.37 9.67
CA ALA A 33 2.70 5.29 9.74
C ALA A 33 2.24 4.03 8.99
N SER A 34 0.95 3.69 9.07
CA SER A 34 0.37 2.55 8.33
C SER A 34 0.38 2.80 6.83
N LEU A 35 0.16 4.04 6.39
CA LEU A 35 0.19 4.43 4.98
C LEU A 35 1.61 4.37 4.43
N GLU A 36 2.59 4.90 5.17
CA GLU A 36 4.01 4.78 4.82
C GLU A 36 4.45 3.30 4.77
N PHE A 37 4.06 2.52 5.78
CA PHE A 37 4.32 1.08 5.81
C PHE A 37 3.64 0.36 4.64
N SER A 38 2.39 0.72 4.31
CA SER A 38 1.66 0.18 3.18
C SER A 38 2.35 0.56 1.88
N MET A 39 2.83 1.79 1.69
CA MET A 39 3.56 2.18 0.48
C MET A 39 4.82 1.34 0.28
N ILE A 40 5.53 1.01 1.36
CA ILE A 40 6.73 0.17 1.34
C ILE A 40 6.36 -1.30 1.07
N ASN A 41 5.36 -1.83 1.78
CA ASN A 41 4.98 -3.25 1.73
C ASN A 41 4.14 -3.61 0.50
N TRP A 42 3.31 -2.69 0.01
CA TRP A 42 2.56 -2.83 -1.26
C TRP A 42 3.51 -3.01 -2.45
N LYS A 43 4.70 -2.39 -2.39
CA LYS A 43 5.76 -2.60 -3.38
C LYS A 43 6.42 -3.99 -3.32
N VAL A 44 6.20 -4.72 -2.22
CA VAL A 44 6.72 -6.08 -2.00
C VAL A 44 5.70 -7.15 -2.42
N GLY A 45 4.39 -6.82 -2.41
CA GLY A 45 3.30 -7.73 -2.73
C GLY A 45 2.98 -7.92 -4.23
N GLU A 46 3.15 -6.89 -5.06
CA GLU A 46 2.96 -7.00 -6.52
C GLU A 46 4.24 -7.43 -7.25
N VAL A 47 4.58 -8.68 -7.03
CA VAL A 47 5.03 -9.55 -8.11
C VAL A 47 4.05 -9.43 -9.30
N ASN A 48 4.51 -8.92 -10.46
CA ASN A 48 4.36 -9.57 -11.79
C ASN A 48 4.38 -8.64 -13.02
N PHE A 49 4.26 -7.32 -12.91
CA PHE A 49 4.32 -6.48 -14.14
C PHE A 49 5.70 -6.55 -14.81
N TYR A 50 6.79 -6.52 -14.04
CA TYR A 50 8.12 -6.56 -14.63
C TYR A 50 8.53 -7.96 -15.13
N ASN A 51 8.13 -9.03 -14.43
CA ASN A 51 8.38 -10.39 -14.89
C ASN A 51 7.58 -10.73 -16.15
N THR A 52 6.32 -10.29 -16.24
CA THR A 52 5.50 -10.55 -17.44
C THR A 52 6.00 -9.73 -18.63
N PHE A 53 6.41 -8.48 -18.42
CA PHE A 53 6.93 -7.63 -19.49
C PHE A 53 8.34 -8.04 -19.96
N LYS A 54 9.27 -8.33 -19.03
CA LYS A 54 10.63 -8.79 -19.38
C LYS A 54 10.65 -10.18 -20.01
N LYS A 55 9.72 -11.08 -19.64
CA LYS A 55 9.63 -12.41 -20.26
C LYS A 55 9.22 -12.34 -21.74
N ARG A 56 8.52 -11.28 -22.17
CA ARG A 56 8.19 -11.06 -23.59
C ARG A 56 9.38 -10.49 -24.36
N GLN A 57 10.08 -9.48 -23.83
CA GLN A 57 11.29 -8.92 -24.48
C GLN A 57 12.47 -9.90 -24.52
N ALA A 58 12.64 -10.74 -23.50
CA ALA A 58 13.70 -11.75 -23.50
C ALA A 58 13.49 -12.82 -24.58
N ARG A 59 12.24 -13.14 -24.93
CA ARG A 59 11.93 -14.09 -26.02
C ARG A 59 12.29 -13.52 -27.38
N ASP A 60 11.94 -12.27 -27.66
CA ASP A 60 12.21 -11.64 -28.95
C ASP A 60 13.73 -11.52 -29.22
N LEU A 61 14.52 -11.16 -28.21
CA LEU A 61 15.99 -11.08 -28.32
C LEU A 61 16.68 -12.43 -28.57
N ILE A 62 16.15 -13.52 -28.00
CA ILE A 62 16.70 -14.87 -28.20
C ILE A 62 16.36 -15.37 -29.60
N GLU A 63 15.14 -15.10 -30.08
CA GLU A 63 14.67 -15.54 -31.39
C GLU A 63 15.44 -14.84 -32.53
N GLU A 64 15.73 -13.54 -32.40
CA GLU A 64 16.61 -12.82 -33.32
C GLU A 64 18.04 -13.39 -33.34
N LYS A 65 18.60 -13.71 -32.16
CA LYS A 65 19.94 -14.31 -32.07
C LYS A 65 20.00 -15.68 -32.75
N ILE A 66 19.02 -16.54 -32.51
CA ILE A 66 18.97 -17.88 -33.11
C ILE A 66 18.83 -17.76 -34.64
N LYS A 67 17.96 -16.86 -35.12
CA LYS A 67 17.75 -16.66 -36.55
C LYS A 67 19.02 -16.16 -37.25
N LYS A 68 19.76 -15.24 -36.63
CA LYS A 68 21.02 -14.72 -37.16
C LYS A 68 22.12 -15.80 -37.23
N TYR A 69 22.21 -16.68 -36.25
CA TYR A 69 23.16 -17.81 -36.24
C TYR A 69 22.78 -18.95 -37.19
N SER A 70 21.50 -19.16 -37.48
CA SER A 70 21.04 -20.23 -38.40
C SER A 70 21.16 -19.87 -39.89
N VAL A 71 21.47 -18.61 -40.22
CA VAL A 71 21.52 -18.08 -41.59
C VAL A 71 22.95 -17.67 -42.01
N SER A 72 23.95 -17.87 -41.13
CA SER A 72 25.39 -17.70 -41.43
C SER A 72 26.06 -19.05 -41.54
#